data_AF-A0A7Z7J2X9-F1
#
_entry.id   AF-A0A7Z7J2X9-F1
#
_cell.length_a   1.000
_cell.length_b   1.000
_cell.length_c   1.000
_cell.angle_alpha   90.00
_cell.angle_beta   90.00
_cell.angle_gamma   90.00
#
_symmetry.space_group_name_H-M   'P 1'
#
loop_
_entity.id
_entity.type
_entity.pdbx_description
1 polymer ?
#
loop_
_entity_poly.entity_id
_entity_poly.type
_entity_poly.pdbx_seq_one_letter_code
_entity_poly.pdbx_strand_id
1 'polypeptide(L)'
;MTSRLKNGNIPASEDQLLRSDLADAATTGKGADLVGYMPPSTGVPSTTKAFLDSLWSTSASAGAGLIRYVRPSDSVITTVKEFLDSLYASSGSGMVRWAASGTGAFVRTLEEKLREIQVSPMDFGAIGDGNSHPLSQRYASLAAAKAVYPHASALTDEIDWAAIQAAINNSARVYFPAAIYVVNRTINATLARSILYGEGQGSIILTTAATGDIIALGTGSNELTGFQMRDISIDSTVSRTSGWAINARFVTRGRFERVFITPPERATNPIRISHGIYFDRYDYNTVYACHIGARLYAVQARSGAGLFFEGGSKITNTDFQTGFGVALRGDNGGVVFNSVDVIDCGTGIYLSVDLATGINRETLLGKFCTVDGSYNSNLYCETNSYGHLGCVGTWFASAGDNANQDAVGINIAGAQLVQSNLDVKSCYFFNNKGGGISMSGGTASIVGNTFRQNGTGLGFGRHAIALQNAQVSDVLITDNHITATGNAGVGSGILINIGVNNYIVTNNLVRASQAANITDNGGPNKLVNNNLTT
;
A
#
# COMPACT_ATOMS: atom_id res chain seq x y z
N MET A 1 -22.61 15.10 67.54
CA MET A 1 -23.89 14.85 68.23
C MET A 1 -24.67 13.84 67.38
N THR A 2 -24.61 12.56 67.76
CA THR A 2 -25.78 11.75 68.23
C THR A 2 -26.73 11.40 67.09
N SER A 3 -27.15 10.17 66.81
CA SER A 3 -27.15 8.85 67.46
C SER A 3 -28.06 8.01 66.54
N ARG A 4 -27.83 6.76 66.16
CA ARG A 4 -28.20 5.56 66.93
C ARG A 4 -27.91 4.35 66.04
N LEU A 5 -26.97 3.51 66.45
CA LEU A 5 -27.21 2.08 66.42
C LEU A 5 -28.20 1.78 67.54
N LYS A 6 -29.29 1.05 67.25
CA LYS A 6 -29.80 -0.07 68.07
C LYS A 6 -31.15 -0.59 67.55
N ASN A 7 -31.17 -1.91 67.40
CA ASN A 7 -32.28 -2.83 67.60
C ASN A 7 -33.37 -2.92 66.52
N GLY A 8 -33.46 -4.11 65.93
CA GLY A 8 -34.72 -4.85 65.95
C GLY A 8 -35.36 -5.11 64.58
N ASN A 9 -35.34 -6.39 64.20
CA ASN A 9 -36.29 -7.07 63.32
C ASN A 9 -36.19 -6.81 61.82
N ILE A 10 -35.37 -7.64 61.16
CA ILE A 10 -35.63 -8.01 59.76
C ILE A 10 -36.91 -8.86 59.76
N PRO A 11 -37.95 -8.51 58.98
CA PRO A 11 -39.19 -9.27 58.90
C PRO A 11 -38.94 -10.69 58.40
N ALA A 12 -39.59 -11.67 59.00
CA ALA A 12 -39.49 -13.10 58.66
C ALA A 12 -39.94 -13.48 57.24
N SER A 13 -40.25 -12.51 56.37
CA SER A 13 -40.73 -12.73 55.00
C SER A 13 -39.65 -12.63 53.91
N GLU A 14 -38.45 -12.11 54.18
CA GLU A 14 -37.35 -12.09 53.19
C GLU A 14 -36.44 -13.34 53.26
N ASP A 15 -36.34 -13.98 54.44
CA ASP A 15 -35.60 -15.25 54.59
C ASP A 15 -36.37 -16.46 54.01
N GLN A 16 -37.68 -16.29 53.69
CA GLN A 16 -38.46 -17.31 52.96
C GLN A 16 -38.37 -17.17 51.43
N LEU A 17 -38.13 -15.97 50.89
CA LEU A 17 -38.00 -15.76 49.45
C LEU A 17 -36.62 -16.22 48.93
N LEU A 18 -35.57 -16.05 49.72
CA LEU A 18 -34.23 -16.58 49.38
C LEU A 18 -34.14 -18.11 49.51
N ARG A 19 -34.99 -18.73 50.34
CA ARG A 19 -35.01 -20.20 50.51
C ARG A 19 -35.89 -20.91 49.48
N SER A 20 -36.90 -20.25 48.90
CA SER A 20 -37.69 -20.83 47.81
C SER A 20 -36.93 -20.87 46.48
N ASP A 21 -36.15 -19.83 46.17
CA ASP A 21 -35.40 -19.77 44.90
C ASP A 21 -34.19 -20.73 44.87
N LEU A 22 -33.63 -21.03 46.04
CA LEU A 22 -32.58 -22.06 46.21
C LEU A 22 -33.16 -23.49 46.23
N ALA A 23 -34.43 -23.67 46.61
CA ALA A 23 -35.08 -24.97 46.57
C ALA A 23 -35.52 -25.35 45.15
N ASP A 24 -35.94 -24.38 44.32
CA ASP A 24 -36.42 -24.66 42.96
C ASP A 24 -35.28 -25.00 41.97
N ALA A 25 -34.07 -24.47 42.22
CA ALA A 25 -32.87 -24.85 41.47
C ALA A 25 -32.45 -26.32 41.69
N ALA A 26 -32.85 -26.93 42.81
CA ALA A 26 -32.57 -28.33 43.12
C ALA A 26 -33.58 -29.31 42.48
N THR A 27 -34.77 -28.85 42.08
CA THR A 27 -35.84 -29.69 41.52
C THR A 27 -36.01 -29.62 40.01
N THR A 28 -35.58 -28.54 39.32
CA THR A 28 -35.84 -28.39 37.87
C THR A 28 -34.69 -28.79 36.95
N GLY A 29 -33.56 -29.32 37.45
CA GLY A 29 -32.54 -29.98 36.60
C GLY A 29 -32.01 -29.13 35.43
N LYS A 30 -31.91 -27.80 35.57
CA LYS A 30 -31.50 -26.88 34.49
C LYS A 30 -30.14 -26.19 34.72
N GLY A 31 -29.29 -26.76 35.56
CA GLY A 31 -27.94 -26.22 35.80
C GLY A 31 -26.85 -27.25 36.07
N ALA A 32 -27.15 -28.55 35.98
CA ALA A 32 -26.21 -29.62 36.26
C ALA A 32 -26.09 -30.55 35.06
N ASP A 33 -25.45 -30.05 34.00
CA ASP A 33 -25.07 -30.87 32.83
C ASP A 33 -23.57 -30.74 32.50
N LEU A 34 -22.76 -30.49 33.54
CA LEU A 34 -21.31 -30.69 33.50
C LEU A 34 -20.88 -31.26 34.85
N VAL A 35 -20.67 -32.58 34.84
CA VAL A 35 -19.86 -33.43 35.72
C VAL A 35 -20.65 -34.72 35.99
N GLY A 36 -20.04 -35.82 35.57
CA GLY A 36 -20.66 -37.12 35.45
C GLY A 36 -21.38 -37.61 36.70
N TYR A 37 -22.54 -38.18 36.45
CA TYR A 37 -23.38 -38.94 37.37
C TYR A 37 -22.54 -40.06 38.05
N MET A 38 -22.30 -39.96 39.35
CA MET A 38 -22.01 -41.12 40.20
C MET A 38 -23.22 -41.38 41.12
N PRO A 39 -23.62 -42.64 41.33
CA PRO A 39 -24.75 -42.96 42.18
C PRO A 39 -24.43 -42.66 43.66
N PRO A 40 -25.46 -42.38 44.48
CA PRO A 40 -25.27 -41.95 45.86
C PRO A 40 -24.92 -43.14 46.74
N SER A 41 -23.67 -43.22 47.19
CA SER A 41 -23.32 -43.96 48.41
C SER A 41 -22.68 -43.00 49.40
N THR A 42 -23.49 -42.60 50.39
CA THR A 42 -23.13 -42.22 51.76
C THR A 42 -21.91 -41.32 51.96
N GLY A 43 -22.16 -40.02 52.12
CA GLY A 43 -21.28 -39.09 52.85
C GLY A 43 -20.73 -37.94 52.00
N VAL A 44 -21.54 -36.92 51.72
CA VAL A 44 -21.06 -35.64 51.16
C VAL A 44 -21.04 -34.58 52.27
N PRO A 45 -19.89 -33.95 52.59
CA PRO A 45 -19.81 -32.88 53.58
C PRO A 45 -20.60 -31.62 53.18
N SER A 46 -21.34 -31.07 54.13
CA SER A 46 -22.40 -30.07 53.94
C SER A 46 -21.95 -28.63 53.68
N THR A 47 -20.73 -28.37 53.22
CA THR A 47 -20.32 -27.03 52.76
C THR A 47 -19.30 -27.11 51.63
N THR A 48 -19.43 -26.21 50.65
CA THR A 48 -18.47 -26.04 49.53
C THR A 48 -17.03 -25.87 50.03
N LYS A 49 -16.85 -25.29 51.22
CA LYS A 49 -15.56 -25.15 51.88
C LYS A 49 -14.96 -26.48 52.33
N ALA A 50 -15.77 -27.40 52.87
CA ALA A 50 -15.28 -28.74 53.27
C ALA A 50 -14.93 -29.62 52.07
N PHE A 51 -15.62 -29.46 50.93
CA PHE A 51 -15.27 -30.11 49.67
C PHE A 51 -13.94 -29.56 49.11
N LEU A 52 -13.76 -28.24 49.10
CA LEU A 52 -12.52 -27.58 48.68
C LEU A 52 -11.34 -27.90 49.61
N ASP A 53 -11.58 -27.91 50.92
CA ASP A 53 -10.57 -28.27 51.93
C ASP A 53 -10.18 -29.77 51.80
N SER A 54 -11.12 -30.67 51.46
CA SER A 54 -10.79 -32.09 51.19
C SER A 54 -10.03 -32.29 49.87
N LEU A 55 -10.26 -31.42 48.88
CA LEU A 55 -9.54 -31.39 47.61
C LEU A 55 -8.08 -30.96 47.81
N TRP A 56 -7.82 -30.12 48.82
CA TRP A 56 -6.49 -29.61 49.17
C TRP A 56 -5.77 -30.48 50.21
N SER A 57 -6.48 -31.24 51.06
CA SER A 57 -5.88 -31.99 52.17
C SER A 57 -5.53 -33.44 51.86
N THR A 58 -5.87 -33.98 50.69
CA THR A 58 -5.42 -35.32 50.29
C THR A 58 -4.04 -35.26 49.62
N SER A 59 -3.12 -36.07 50.14
CA SER A 59 -1.78 -36.34 49.61
C SER A 59 -1.72 -36.38 48.08
N ALA A 60 -0.58 -35.93 47.54
CA ALA A 60 -0.25 -35.68 46.14
C ALA A 60 -0.68 -36.70 45.06
N SER A 61 -1.28 -37.85 45.40
CA SER A 61 -1.75 -38.89 44.48
C SER A 61 -3.28 -39.03 44.35
N ALA A 62 -4.11 -38.40 45.19
CA ALA A 62 -5.56 -38.65 45.17
C ALA A 62 -6.38 -37.63 44.34
N GLY A 63 -5.92 -36.37 44.24
CA GLY A 63 -6.59 -35.35 43.41
C GLY A 63 -6.57 -35.65 41.91
N ALA A 64 -5.62 -36.47 41.45
CA ALA A 64 -5.52 -36.89 40.06
C ALA A 64 -6.51 -37.99 39.65
N GLY A 65 -7.10 -38.71 40.61
CA GLY A 65 -8.11 -39.73 40.33
C GLY A 65 -9.40 -39.14 39.70
N LEU A 66 -9.64 -37.84 39.91
CA LEU A 66 -10.83 -37.14 39.39
C LEU A 66 -10.63 -36.54 37.99
N ILE A 67 -9.38 -36.37 37.53
CA ILE A 67 -9.06 -35.88 36.18
C ILE A 67 -8.26 -36.97 35.47
N ARG A 68 -8.93 -38.06 35.07
CA ARG A 68 -8.30 -39.10 34.25
C ARG A 68 -8.18 -38.60 32.81
N TYR A 69 -7.22 -37.73 32.55
CA TYR A 69 -6.81 -37.38 31.19
C TYR A 69 -5.69 -38.33 30.74
N VAL A 70 -6.00 -39.20 29.78
CA VAL A 70 -5.02 -40.06 29.11
C VAL A 70 -4.51 -39.30 27.88
N ARG A 71 -3.23 -38.93 27.87
CA ARG A 71 -2.58 -38.37 26.67
C ARG A 71 -2.56 -39.44 25.55
N PRO A 72 -2.55 -39.04 24.27
CA PRO A 72 -2.32 -39.96 23.16
C PRO A 72 -0.94 -40.66 23.18
N SER A 73 0.04 -40.06 23.87
CA SER A 73 1.28 -40.72 24.30
C SER A 73 1.06 -41.25 25.71
N ASP A 74 1.26 -42.55 25.97
CA ASP A 74 0.89 -43.35 27.15
C ASP A 74 1.31 -42.87 28.57
N SER A 75 1.69 -41.60 28.75
CA SER A 75 1.95 -40.99 30.05
C SER A 75 0.65 -40.58 30.74
N VAL A 76 0.24 -41.37 31.74
CA VAL A 76 -0.86 -41.01 32.63
C VAL A 76 -0.47 -39.76 33.42
N ILE A 77 -1.30 -38.72 33.38
CA ILE A 77 -1.16 -37.56 34.27
C ILE A 77 -1.62 -37.99 35.65
N THR A 78 -0.71 -37.96 36.64
CA THR A 78 -0.92 -38.52 37.98
C THR A 78 -1.05 -37.47 39.08
N THR A 79 -0.91 -36.18 38.73
CA THR A 79 -1.15 -35.06 39.65
C THR A 79 -1.91 -33.92 38.98
N VAL A 80 -2.68 -33.14 39.76
CA VAL A 80 -3.29 -31.88 39.30
C VAL A 80 -2.20 -30.91 38.81
N LYS A 81 -1.03 -30.93 39.44
CA LYS A 81 0.12 -30.13 39.01
C LYS A 81 0.58 -30.51 37.60
N GLU A 82 0.74 -31.79 37.29
CA GLU A 82 1.12 -32.26 35.96
C GLU A 82 0.07 -31.90 34.89
N PHE A 83 -1.21 -31.91 35.25
CA PHE A 83 -2.28 -31.44 34.36
C PHE A 83 -2.15 -29.94 34.08
N LEU A 84 -2.02 -29.11 35.12
CA LEU A 84 -1.83 -27.67 34.97
C LEU A 84 -0.54 -27.36 34.20
N ASP A 85 0.57 -28.03 34.50
CA ASP A 85 1.83 -27.89 33.77
C ASP A 85 1.64 -28.22 32.28
N SER A 86 0.82 -29.24 31.94
CA SER A 86 0.51 -29.58 30.55
C SER A 86 -0.39 -28.56 29.84
N LEU A 87 -1.29 -27.90 30.58
CA LEU A 87 -2.09 -26.78 30.08
C LEU A 87 -1.27 -25.51 29.88
N TYR A 88 -0.23 -25.28 30.70
CA TYR A 88 0.69 -24.15 30.54
C TYR A 88 1.76 -24.38 29.46
N ALA A 89 1.95 -25.61 29.00
CA ALA A 89 2.86 -25.93 27.91
C ALA A 89 2.30 -25.48 26.55
N SER A 90 3.15 -25.46 25.51
CA SER A 90 2.75 -25.11 24.13
C SER A 90 1.64 -26.02 23.57
N SER A 91 1.52 -27.25 24.09
CA SER A 91 0.45 -28.19 23.74
C SER A 91 -0.89 -27.94 24.45
N GLY A 92 -0.91 -27.05 25.45
CA GLY A 92 -2.05 -26.87 26.34
C GLY A 92 -3.30 -26.36 25.64
N SER A 93 -3.14 -25.46 24.65
CA SER A 93 -4.24 -24.99 23.80
C SER A 93 -4.82 -26.11 22.93
N GLY A 94 -4.02 -27.11 22.54
CA GLY A 94 -4.47 -28.32 21.84
C GLY A 94 -5.30 -29.27 22.73
N MET A 95 -5.22 -29.12 24.06
CA MET A 95 -6.01 -29.91 25.01
C MET A 95 -7.38 -29.29 25.29
N VAL A 96 -7.56 -27.99 25.08
CA VAL A 96 -8.84 -27.30 25.30
C VAL A 96 -9.73 -27.48 24.07
N ARG A 97 -10.92 -28.04 24.27
CA ARG A 97 -11.93 -28.18 23.20
C ARG A 97 -12.72 -26.88 23.05
N TRP A 98 -13.02 -26.53 21.81
CA TRP A 98 -13.84 -25.38 21.43
C TRP A 98 -14.94 -25.83 20.47
N ALA A 99 -16.16 -25.32 20.66
CA ALA A 99 -17.26 -25.48 19.72
C ALA A 99 -18.00 -24.15 19.59
N ALA A 100 -18.39 -23.77 18.37
CA ALA A 100 -19.24 -22.62 18.15
C ALA A 100 -20.62 -22.86 18.77
N SER A 101 -21.32 -21.80 19.17
CA SER A 101 -22.75 -21.91 19.44
C SER A 101 -23.51 -22.10 18.12
N GLY A 102 -24.40 -23.11 18.06
CA GLY A 102 -25.29 -23.34 16.92
C GLY A 102 -25.41 -24.80 16.50
N THR A 103 -26.58 -25.18 15.99
CA THR A 103 -26.84 -26.51 15.43
C THR A 103 -25.89 -26.76 14.26
N GLY A 104 -25.19 -27.90 14.28
CA GLY A 104 -24.19 -28.26 13.26
C GLY A 104 -22.76 -27.81 13.58
N ALA A 105 -22.51 -27.15 14.71
CA ALA A 105 -21.15 -26.82 15.15
C ALA A 105 -20.36 -28.10 15.50
N PHE A 106 -19.17 -28.24 14.91
CA PHE A 106 -18.25 -29.34 15.21
C PHE A 106 -17.25 -28.93 16.31
N VAL A 107 -16.91 -29.87 17.20
CA VAL A 107 -15.93 -29.65 18.26
C VAL A 107 -14.51 -29.75 17.68
N ARG A 108 -13.71 -28.72 17.88
CA ARG A 108 -12.28 -28.68 17.53
C ARG A 108 -11.44 -28.32 18.75
N THR A 109 -10.13 -28.20 18.60
CA THR A 109 -9.25 -27.66 19.65
C THR A 109 -9.25 -26.14 19.62
N LEU A 110 -8.94 -25.51 20.76
CA LEU A 110 -8.74 -24.06 20.83
C LEU A 110 -7.53 -23.64 20.00
N GLU A 111 -6.48 -24.48 19.96
CA GLU A 111 -5.33 -24.27 19.09
C GLU A 111 -5.72 -24.18 17.60
N GLU A 112 -6.46 -25.16 17.08
CA GLU A 112 -6.96 -25.14 15.70
C GLU A 112 -7.77 -23.86 15.45
N LYS A 113 -8.63 -23.47 16.40
CA LYS A 113 -9.42 -22.25 16.28
C LYS A 113 -8.54 -21.00 16.19
N LEU A 114 -7.55 -20.85 17.05
CA LEU A 114 -6.68 -19.66 17.05
C LEU A 114 -5.82 -19.58 15.78
N ARG A 115 -5.39 -20.73 15.22
CA ARG A 115 -4.58 -20.78 13.99
C ARG A 115 -5.36 -20.56 12.69
N GLU A 116 -6.69 -20.68 12.70
CA GLU A 116 -7.52 -20.55 11.48
C GLU A 116 -7.43 -19.18 10.80
N ILE A 117 -7.25 -18.13 11.59
CA ILE A 117 -7.45 -16.78 11.08
C ILE A 117 -6.12 -16.24 10.52
N GLN A 118 -5.08 -16.11 11.36
CA GLN A 118 -3.88 -15.33 11.06
C GLN A 118 -2.72 -15.73 11.99
N VAL A 119 -1.48 -15.61 11.53
CA VAL A 119 -0.32 -15.48 12.42
C VAL A 119 0.16 -14.04 12.40
N SER A 120 0.74 -13.56 13.49
CA SER A 120 1.31 -12.23 13.61
C SER A 120 2.81 -12.28 13.93
N PRO A 121 3.59 -11.23 13.64
CA PRO A 121 4.96 -11.13 14.13
C PRO A 121 5.07 -11.27 15.65
N MET A 122 4.04 -10.89 16.41
CA MET A 122 4.02 -11.01 17.87
C MET A 122 4.02 -12.48 18.33
N ASP A 123 3.39 -13.39 17.58
CA ASP A 123 3.45 -14.84 17.84
C ASP A 123 4.87 -15.40 17.70
N PHE A 124 5.73 -14.68 16.97
CA PHE A 124 7.15 -14.99 16.80
C PHE A 124 8.06 -14.07 17.62
N GLY A 125 7.52 -13.35 18.60
CA GLY A 125 8.30 -12.59 19.58
C GLY A 125 8.67 -11.16 19.19
N ALA A 126 8.03 -10.58 18.17
CA ALA A 126 8.10 -9.15 17.91
C ALA A 126 7.63 -8.33 19.13
N ILE A 127 8.24 -7.17 19.33
CA ILE A 127 7.98 -6.21 20.41
C ILE A 127 7.08 -5.08 19.88
N GLY A 128 7.45 -4.46 18.75
CA GLY A 128 6.61 -3.46 18.09
C GLY A 128 6.43 -2.12 18.85
N ASP A 129 7.35 -1.76 19.74
CA ASP A 129 7.26 -0.53 20.55
C ASP A 129 7.91 0.70 19.90
N GLY A 130 8.50 0.53 18.71
CA GLY A 130 9.21 1.58 17.97
C GLY A 130 10.65 1.82 18.40
N ASN A 131 11.18 1.08 19.37
CA ASN A 131 12.58 1.14 19.79
C ASN A 131 13.42 0.03 19.16
N SER A 132 14.74 0.25 19.08
CA SER A 132 15.67 -0.76 18.59
C SER A 132 15.89 -1.86 19.65
N HIS A 133 15.73 -3.10 19.20
CA HIS A 133 15.85 -4.32 19.97
C HIS A 133 16.68 -5.36 19.20
N PRO A 134 18.02 -5.20 19.14
CA PRO A 134 18.88 -6.18 18.49
C PRO A 134 18.79 -7.54 19.19
N LEU A 135 18.99 -8.62 18.42
CA LEU A 135 19.01 -10.00 18.92
C LEU A 135 19.97 -10.20 20.10
N SER A 136 21.06 -9.42 20.20
CA SER A 136 21.98 -9.44 21.34
C SER A 136 21.32 -9.15 22.70
N GLN A 137 20.14 -8.51 22.73
CA GLN A 137 19.38 -8.30 23.97
C GLN A 137 18.77 -9.60 24.52
N ARG A 138 18.49 -10.59 23.67
CA ARG A 138 17.89 -11.88 24.06
C ARG A 138 18.85 -13.07 23.96
N TYR A 139 19.78 -13.04 23.01
CA TYR A 139 20.63 -14.17 22.69
C TYR A 139 22.10 -13.84 22.88
N ALA A 140 22.81 -14.68 23.63
CA ALA A 140 24.24 -14.52 23.89
C ALA A 140 25.13 -14.85 22.68
N SER A 141 24.62 -15.57 21.67
CA SER A 141 25.38 -15.96 20.48
C SER A 141 24.49 -16.03 19.24
N LEU A 142 25.08 -15.82 18.06
CA LEU A 142 24.37 -15.98 16.79
C LEU A 142 23.83 -17.40 16.60
N ALA A 143 24.51 -18.43 17.12
CA ALA A 143 24.04 -19.80 17.08
C ALA A 143 22.75 -19.99 17.89
N ALA A 144 22.67 -19.40 19.09
CA ALA A 144 21.46 -19.42 19.90
C ALA A 144 20.32 -18.65 19.24
N ALA A 145 20.61 -17.49 18.63
CA ALA A 145 19.62 -16.75 17.86
C ALA A 145 19.11 -17.55 16.65
N LYS A 146 20.01 -18.20 15.89
CA LYS A 146 19.66 -19.05 14.73
C LYS A 146 18.86 -20.30 15.08
N ALA A 147 18.95 -20.79 16.32
CA ALA A 147 18.09 -21.88 16.78
C ALA A 147 16.60 -21.47 16.82
N VAL A 148 16.31 -20.18 17.00
CA VAL A 148 14.95 -19.62 16.99
C VAL A 148 14.60 -18.98 15.64
N TYR A 149 15.53 -18.21 15.08
CA TYR A 149 15.38 -17.52 13.80
C TYR A 149 16.48 -17.97 12.82
N PRO A 150 16.29 -19.08 12.09
CA PRO A 150 17.32 -19.64 11.21
C PRO A 150 17.90 -18.67 10.16
N HIS A 151 17.12 -17.66 9.77
CA HIS A 151 17.49 -16.60 8.84
C HIS A 151 18.31 -15.46 9.45
N ALA A 152 18.48 -15.40 10.77
CA ALA A 152 19.31 -14.38 11.41
C ALA A 152 20.75 -14.45 10.91
N SER A 153 21.36 -13.30 10.67
CA SER A 153 22.70 -13.18 10.10
C SER A 153 23.71 -12.57 11.08
N ALA A 154 23.24 -11.74 12.01
CA ALA A 154 24.05 -11.07 13.01
C ALA A 154 23.23 -10.84 14.29
N LEU A 155 23.90 -10.73 15.44
CA LEU A 155 23.24 -10.35 16.70
C LEU A 155 22.76 -8.89 16.72
N THR A 156 23.19 -8.08 15.75
CA THR A 156 22.69 -6.73 15.52
C THR A 156 21.40 -6.70 14.73
N ASP A 157 20.95 -7.82 14.16
CA ASP A 157 19.65 -7.88 13.48
C ASP A 157 18.54 -7.56 14.48
N GLU A 158 17.53 -6.79 14.06
CA GLU A 158 16.40 -6.42 14.93
C GLU A 158 15.52 -7.63 15.24
N ILE A 159 15.05 -7.75 16.48
CA ILE A 159 14.12 -8.81 16.92
C ILE A 159 12.83 -8.74 16.12
N ASP A 160 12.28 -7.55 15.89
CA ASP A 160 11.06 -7.35 15.11
C ASP A 160 11.24 -7.82 13.66
N TRP A 161 12.37 -7.51 13.03
CA TRP A 161 12.68 -8.05 11.70
C TRP A 161 12.73 -9.58 11.71
N ALA A 162 13.43 -10.17 12.69
CA ALA A 162 13.59 -11.62 12.77
C ALA A 162 12.23 -12.32 12.95
N ALA A 163 11.37 -11.76 13.81
CA ALA A 163 10.02 -12.24 14.08
C ALA A 163 9.08 -12.08 12.87
N ILE A 164 9.12 -10.94 12.17
CA ILE A 164 8.34 -10.73 10.93
C ILE A 164 8.72 -11.77 9.88
N GLN A 165 10.02 -11.95 9.63
CA GLN A 165 10.46 -12.93 8.65
C GLN A 165 10.10 -14.37 9.07
N ALA A 166 10.12 -14.69 10.37
CA ALA A 166 9.64 -15.97 10.87
C ALA A 166 8.14 -16.17 10.60
N ALA A 167 7.31 -15.14 10.82
CA ALA A 167 5.88 -15.19 10.53
C ALA A 167 5.60 -15.45 9.05
N ILE A 168 6.30 -14.74 8.15
CA ILE A 168 6.19 -14.91 6.70
C ILE A 168 6.66 -16.31 6.26
N ASN A 169 7.71 -16.83 6.86
CA ASN A 169 8.21 -18.18 6.54
C ASN A 169 7.24 -19.29 6.96
N ASN A 170 6.39 -19.05 7.97
CA ASN A 170 5.49 -20.04 8.54
C ASN A 170 4.02 -19.89 8.10
N SER A 171 3.66 -18.81 7.40
CA SER A 171 2.28 -18.58 6.98
C SER A 171 2.18 -17.76 5.70
N ALA A 172 1.23 -18.14 4.85
CA ALA A 172 0.84 -17.33 3.71
C ALA A 172 0.02 -16.09 4.13
N ARG A 173 -0.51 -16.02 5.36
CA ARG A 173 -1.33 -14.91 5.84
C ARG A 173 -0.74 -14.36 7.13
N VAL A 174 -0.14 -13.18 7.04
CA VAL A 174 0.51 -12.52 8.17
C VAL A 174 -0.21 -11.23 8.50
N TYR A 175 -0.63 -11.14 9.75
CA TYR A 175 -1.29 -9.99 10.34
C TYR A 175 -0.31 -9.12 11.11
N PHE A 176 -0.37 -7.82 10.91
CA PHE A 176 0.42 -6.83 11.62
C PHE A 176 -0.52 -6.05 12.54
N PRO A 177 -0.71 -6.43 13.81
CA PRO A 177 -1.39 -5.59 14.79
C PRO A 177 -0.80 -4.17 14.80
N ALA A 178 -1.59 -3.16 15.17
CA ALA A 178 -1.09 -1.79 15.26
C ALA A 178 0.08 -1.71 16.26
N ALA A 179 1.26 -1.42 15.72
CA ALA A 179 2.53 -1.34 16.42
C ALA A 179 3.59 -0.71 15.50
N ILE A 180 4.75 -0.36 16.05
CA ILE A 180 5.89 0.16 15.29
C ILE A 180 7.00 -0.90 15.31
N TYR A 181 7.12 -1.66 14.22
CA TYR A 181 8.09 -2.74 14.08
C TYR A 181 9.40 -2.23 13.51
N VAL A 182 10.48 -2.26 14.30
CA VAL A 182 11.78 -1.73 13.88
C VAL A 182 12.58 -2.77 13.09
N VAL A 183 13.03 -2.44 11.87
CA VAL A 183 13.75 -3.38 11.00
C VAL A 183 15.05 -2.81 10.46
N ASN A 184 16.10 -3.61 10.42
CA ASN A 184 17.39 -3.22 9.84
C ASN A 184 17.82 -4.07 8.64
N ARG A 185 16.93 -4.95 8.19
CA ARG A 185 17.15 -5.88 7.08
C ARG A 185 15.91 -5.99 6.21
N THR A 186 16.14 -6.45 4.98
CA THR A 186 15.07 -6.74 4.03
C THR A 186 14.17 -7.86 4.53
N ILE A 187 12.86 -7.63 4.45
CA ILE A 187 11.81 -8.62 4.66
C ILE A 187 11.52 -9.27 3.30
N ASN A 188 11.64 -10.59 3.21
CA ASN A 188 11.45 -11.34 1.96
C ASN A 188 10.12 -12.07 1.97
N ALA A 189 9.25 -11.76 1.00
CA ALA A 189 8.01 -12.48 0.76
C ALA A 189 8.04 -13.14 -0.62
N THR A 190 8.14 -14.47 -0.64
CA THR A 190 8.32 -15.26 -1.88
C THR A 190 7.23 -16.33 -2.06
N LEU A 191 6.33 -16.48 -1.09
CA LEU A 191 5.22 -17.42 -1.17
C LEU A 191 4.09 -16.86 -2.04
N ALA A 192 3.73 -17.57 -3.09
CA ALA A 192 2.56 -17.21 -3.91
C ALA A 192 1.28 -17.17 -3.08
N ARG A 193 0.35 -16.30 -3.47
CA ARG A 193 -0.94 -16.07 -2.79
C ARG A 193 -0.81 -15.68 -1.32
N SER A 194 0.34 -15.13 -0.93
CA SER A 194 0.53 -14.61 0.42
C SER A 194 -0.11 -13.23 0.60
N ILE A 195 -0.54 -12.95 1.82
CA ILE A 195 -1.24 -11.75 2.23
C ILE A 195 -0.51 -11.19 3.46
N LEU A 196 0.00 -9.97 3.34
CA LEU A 196 0.49 -9.18 4.45
C LEU A 196 -0.52 -8.07 4.73
N TYR A 197 -1.06 -7.99 5.94
CA TYR A 197 -2.07 -6.99 6.25
C TYR A 197 -2.03 -6.48 7.68
N GLY A 198 -2.37 -5.21 7.88
CA GLY A 198 -2.41 -4.60 9.21
C GLY A 198 -3.74 -3.93 9.54
N GLU A 199 -3.67 -2.96 10.44
CA GLU A 199 -4.78 -2.14 10.96
C GLU A 199 -4.74 -0.71 10.39
N GLY A 200 -4.11 -0.54 9.22
CA GLY A 200 -3.97 0.74 8.53
C GLY A 200 -2.68 1.45 8.91
N GLN A 201 -2.74 2.77 9.08
CA GLN A 201 -1.55 3.57 9.34
C GLN A 201 -0.86 3.31 10.70
N GLY A 202 -1.55 2.58 11.60
CA GLY A 202 -1.03 2.16 12.90
C GLY A 202 -0.09 0.94 12.84
N SER A 203 -0.10 0.18 11.75
CA SER A 203 0.78 -0.99 11.57
C SER A 203 2.00 -0.58 10.75
N ILE A 204 3.11 -0.26 11.42
CA ILE A 204 4.24 0.44 10.80
C ILE A 204 5.47 -0.45 10.77
N ILE A 205 6.04 -0.63 9.57
CA ILE A 205 7.38 -1.17 9.39
C ILE A 205 8.35 0.00 9.30
N LEU A 206 9.17 0.17 10.34
CA LEU A 206 10.07 1.30 10.50
C LEU A 206 11.53 0.86 10.29
N THR A 207 12.15 1.27 9.19
CA THR A 207 13.53 0.85 8.90
C THR A 207 14.59 1.76 9.53
N THR A 208 15.70 1.17 9.97
CA THR A 208 16.90 1.88 10.43
C THR A 208 18.06 1.81 9.42
N ALA A 209 17.91 1.03 8.34
CA ALA A 209 18.94 0.89 7.32
C ALA A 209 18.98 2.13 6.40
N ALA A 210 20.17 2.56 5.98
CA ALA A 210 20.33 3.66 5.02
C ALA A 210 20.22 3.21 3.55
N THR A 211 20.37 1.90 3.30
CA THR A 211 20.43 1.28 1.97
C THR A 211 19.69 -0.06 1.94
N GLY A 212 19.59 -0.69 0.77
CA GLY A 212 18.91 -1.97 0.55
C GLY A 212 17.39 -1.84 0.43
N ASP A 213 16.68 -2.92 0.17
CA ASP A 213 15.21 -2.88 0.13
C ASP A 213 14.64 -3.12 1.53
N ILE A 214 13.50 -2.49 1.86
CA ILE A 214 12.79 -2.78 3.12
C ILE A 214 12.00 -4.08 2.94
N ILE A 215 11.23 -4.18 1.86
CA ILE A 215 10.46 -5.38 1.52
C ILE A 215 10.80 -5.80 0.09
N ALA A 216 11.22 -7.06 -0.07
CA ALA A 216 11.43 -7.69 -1.37
C ALA A 216 10.32 -8.72 -1.63
N LEU A 217 9.57 -8.52 -2.70
CA LEU A 217 8.52 -9.42 -3.15
C LEU A 217 9.02 -10.18 -4.38
N GLY A 218 9.05 -11.50 -4.26
CA GLY A 218 9.53 -12.38 -5.31
C GLY A 218 11.05 -12.33 -5.48
N THR A 219 11.57 -13.30 -6.23
CA THR A 219 13.00 -13.42 -6.51
C THR A 219 13.39 -12.79 -7.86
N GLY A 220 12.39 -12.43 -8.68
CA GLY A 220 12.57 -12.08 -10.09
C GLY A 220 12.80 -13.30 -10.99
N SER A 221 13.20 -14.46 -10.46
CA SER A 221 13.36 -15.67 -11.28
C SER A 221 12.06 -16.45 -11.42
N ASN A 222 11.26 -16.48 -10.34
CA ASN A 222 9.99 -17.19 -10.29
C ASN A 222 8.85 -16.20 -10.10
N GLU A 223 7.72 -16.50 -10.75
CA GLU A 223 6.48 -15.74 -10.63
C GLU A 223 5.95 -15.77 -9.18
N LEU A 224 5.74 -14.59 -8.59
CA LEU A 224 5.00 -14.42 -7.35
C LEU A 224 3.56 -14.04 -7.66
N THR A 225 2.71 -15.04 -7.88
CA THR A 225 1.31 -14.79 -8.26
C THR A 225 0.39 -14.58 -7.06
N GLY A 226 -0.54 -13.63 -7.16
CA GLY A 226 -1.62 -13.41 -6.20
C GLY A 226 -1.21 -12.79 -4.86
N PHE A 227 -0.03 -12.15 -4.79
CA PHE A 227 0.43 -11.48 -3.58
C PHE A 227 -0.47 -10.30 -3.21
N GLN A 228 -0.74 -10.11 -1.92
CA GLN A 228 -1.49 -8.96 -1.42
C GLN A 228 -0.76 -8.29 -0.26
N MET A 229 -0.66 -6.96 -0.31
CA MET A 229 -0.29 -6.15 0.83
C MET A 229 -1.37 -5.10 1.07
N ARG A 230 -1.85 -4.98 2.29
CA ARG A 230 -2.86 -3.99 2.62
C ARG A 230 -2.77 -3.42 4.02
N ASP A 231 -3.26 -2.21 4.22
CA ASP A 231 -3.45 -1.64 5.56
C ASP A 231 -2.16 -1.58 6.39
N ILE A 232 -1.04 -1.21 5.77
CA ILE A 232 0.30 -1.15 6.38
C ILE A 232 1.00 0.15 6.01
N SER A 233 1.72 0.72 6.97
CA SER A 233 2.66 1.82 6.77
C SER A 233 4.11 1.35 6.69
N ILE A 234 4.90 2.02 5.87
CA ILE A 234 6.35 1.83 5.75
C ILE A 234 7.04 3.19 5.91
N ASP A 235 8.04 3.27 6.78
CA ASP A 235 8.75 4.50 7.07
C ASP A 235 10.22 4.24 7.46
N SER A 236 10.99 5.31 7.68
CA SER A 236 12.42 5.24 8.02
C SER A 236 12.80 6.21 9.14
N THR A 237 13.68 5.75 10.05
CA THR A 237 14.31 6.63 11.05
C THR A 237 15.49 7.41 10.47
N VAL A 238 16.03 6.95 9.34
CA VAL A 238 17.20 7.54 8.68
C VAL A 238 16.86 8.05 7.28
N SER A 239 17.58 9.07 6.82
CA SER A 239 17.52 9.49 5.41
C SER A 239 18.18 8.45 4.53
N ARG A 240 17.38 7.66 3.81
CA ARG A 240 17.89 6.60 2.94
C ARG A 240 18.56 7.19 1.71
N THR A 241 19.61 6.52 1.23
CA THR A 241 20.35 6.92 0.03
C THR A 241 20.07 6.01 -1.15
N SER A 242 19.62 4.78 -0.92
CA SER A 242 19.27 3.82 -1.98
C SER A 242 18.27 2.75 -1.51
N GLY A 243 17.82 1.94 -2.47
CA GLY A 243 16.90 0.83 -2.29
C GLY A 243 15.45 1.23 -2.08
N TRP A 244 14.56 0.26 -2.23
CA TRP A 244 13.11 0.46 -2.31
C TRP A 244 12.41 0.18 -1.00
N ALA A 245 11.36 0.93 -0.69
CA ALA A 245 10.42 0.52 0.34
C ALA A 245 9.78 -0.83 -0.03
N ILE A 246 9.40 -0.99 -1.31
CA ILE A 246 8.91 -2.25 -1.85
C ILE A 246 9.59 -2.53 -3.20
N ASN A 247 10.33 -3.63 -3.29
CA ASN A 247 10.91 -4.15 -4.52
C ASN A 247 10.10 -5.36 -5.01
N ALA A 248 9.19 -5.15 -5.95
CA ALA A 248 8.30 -6.17 -6.50
C ALA A 248 8.86 -6.75 -7.82
N ARG A 249 9.37 -7.97 -7.77
CA ARG A 249 10.02 -8.64 -8.90
C ARG A 249 9.27 -9.90 -9.29
N PHE A 250 8.81 -9.91 -10.53
CA PHE A 250 7.98 -10.95 -11.12
C PHE A 250 6.67 -11.19 -10.34
N VAL A 251 6.06 -10.11 -9.84
CA VAL A 251 4.77 -10.20 -9.14
C VAL A 251 3.65 -10.16 -10.16
N THR A 252 2.71 -11.09 -10.06
CA THR A 252 1.56 -11.16 -10.96
C THR A 252 0.25 -11.23 -10.20
N ARG A 253 -0.83 -10.68 -10.75
CA ARG A 253 -2.15 -10.63 -10.11
C ARG A 253 -2.06 -10.08 -8.68
N GLY A 254 -1.13 -9.15 -8.45
CA GLY A 254 -0.79 -8.61 -7.15
C GLY A 254 -1.67 -7.42 -6.79
N ARG A 255 -1.83 -7.17 -5.48
CA ARG A 255 -2.63 -6.06 -4.99
C ARG A 255 -1.96 -5.35 -3.83
N PHE A 256 -1.78 -4.04 -3.99
CA PHE A 256 -1.32 -3.11 -2.96
C PHE A 256 -2.52 -2.23 -2.62
N GLU A 257 -3.07 -2.35 -1.43
CA GLU A 257 -4.31 -1.68 -1.06
C GLU A 257 -4.17 -0.93 0.26
N ARG A 258 -4.31 0.40 0.27
CA ARG A 258 -4.08 1.20 1.50
C ARG A 258 -2.70 0.92 2.10
N VAL A 259 -1.69 0.90 1.24
CA VAL A 259 -0.28 0.88 1.63
C VAL A 259 0.22 2.31 1.70
N PHE A 260 0.83 2.68 2.83
CA PHE A 260 1.26 4.04 3.12
C PHE A 260 2.79 4.10 3.24
N ILE A 261 3.48 4.59 2.23
CA ILE A 261 4.93 4.81 2.26
C ILE A 261 5.16 6.28 2.57
N THR A 262 5.69 6.57 3.77
CA THR A 262 5.84 7.92 4.34
C THR A 262 4.59 8.79 4.12
N PRO A 263 3.48 8.50 4.82
CA PRO A 263 2.28 9.31 4.69
C PRO A 263 2.52 10.75 5.23
N PRO A 264 1.70 11.75 4.83
CA PRO A 264 1.99 13.17 5.05
C PRO A 264 2.17 13.55 6.51
N GLU A 265 1.40 12.92 7.41
CA GLU A 265 1.49 13.13 8.84
C GLU A 265 2.83 12.68 9.46
N ARG A 266 3.64 11.92 8.70
CA ARG A 266 5.00 11.48 9.07
C ARG A 266 6.07 11.99 8.11
N ALA A 267 5.68 12.66 7.04
CA ALA A 267 6.62 13.15 6.04
C ALA A 267 7.52 14.22 6.66
N THR A 268 8.83 13.96 6.64
CA THR A 268 9.83 15.00 6.82
C THR A 268 10.05 15.73 5.49
N ASN A 269 10.60 16.93 5.54
CA ASN A 269 11.08 17.62 4.35
C ASN A 269 12.62 17.68 4.38
N PRO A 270 13.34 16.92 3.52
CA PRO A 270 12.83 15.99 2.51
C PRO A 270 12.34 14.66 3.10
N ILE A 271 11.57 13.88 2.32
CA ILE A 271 11.13 12.53 2.71
C ILE A 271 12.36 11.62 2.91
N ARG A 272 12.33 10.79 3.96
CA ARG A 272 13.44 9.88 4.32
C ARG A 272 13.54 8.65 3.43
N ILE A 273 12.42 8.17 2.88
CA ILE A 273 12.42 7.05 1.93
C ILE A 273 12.96 7.53 0.59
N SER A 274 14.00 6.88 0.06
CA SER A 274 14.62 7.28 -1.22
C SER A 274 13.78 6.82 -2.42
N HIS A 275 13.31 5.58 -2.41
CA HIS A 275 12.48 5.00 -3.47
C HIS A 275 11.27 4.28 -2.86
N GLY A 276 10.08 4.48 -3.42
CA GLY A 276 8.83 3.90 -2.95
C GLY A 276 8.66 2.47 -3.45
N ILE A 277 7.92 2.27 -4.54
CA ILE A 277 7.62 0.95 -5.10
C ILE A 277 8.31 0.75 -6.45
N TYR A 278 8.96 -0.39 -6.63
CA TYR A 278 9.49 -0.82 -7.91
C TYR A 278 8.82 -2.09 -8.43
N PHE A 279 8.48 -2.08 -9.71
CA PHE A 279 7.93 -3.22 -10.43
C PHE A 279 8.89 -3.66 -11.56
N ASP A 280 9.33 -4.92 -11.51
CA ASP A 280 10.12 -5.60 -12.56
C ASP A 280 9.37 -6.85 -12.99
N ARG A 281 9.17 -7.09 -14.29
CA ARG A 281 8.56 -8.34 -14.80
C ARG A 281 7.15 -8.60 -14.26
N TYR A 282 6.36 -7.55 -14.13
CA TYR A 282 5.03 -7.61 -13.53
C TYR A 282 3.94 -8.01 -14.53
N ASP A 283 2.85 -8.60 -14.02
CA ASP A 283 1.61 -8.83 -14.78
C ASP A 283 0.36 -8.60 -13.93
N TYR A 284 -0.52 -7.68 -14.33
CA TYR A 284 -1.83 -7.48 -13.69
C TYR A 284 -1.75 -7.10 -12.19
N ASN A 285 -1.04 -6.03 -11.86
CA ASN A 285 -0.91 -5.53 -10.48
C ASN A 285 -1.73 -4.26 -10.27
N THR A 286 -2.35 -4.14 -9.09
CA THR A 286 -3.14 -2.96 -8.73
C THR A 286 -2.53 -2.24 -7.53
N VAL A 287 -2.37 -0.92 -7.66
CA VAL A 287 -2.09 0.03 -6.58
C VAL A 287 -3.39 0.79 -6.29
N TYR A 288 -4.03 0.49 -5.16
CA TYR A 288 -5.38 0.93 -4.83
C TYR A 288 -5.41 1.71 -3.50
N ALA A 289 -5.90 2.95 -3.53
CA ALA A 289 -6.03 3.81 -2.35
C ALA A 289 -4.73 3.91 -1.51
N CYS A 290 -3.57 3.91 -2.17
CA CYS A 290 -2.27 3.98 -1.51
C CYS A 290 -1.81 5.43 -1.33
N HIS A 291 -0.89 5.65 -0.39
CA HIS A 291 -0.07 6.86 -0.34
C HIS A 291 1.39 6.45 -0.58
N ILE A 292 2.01 7.00 -1.61
CA ILE A 292 3.39 6.66 -1.98
C ILE A 292 4.21 7.95 -2.04
N GLY A 293 4.89 8.26 -0.94
CA GLY A 293 5.85 9.35 -0.84
C GLY A 293 7.29 8.82 -0.86
N ALA A 294 8.13 9.38 -1.73
CA ALA A 294 9.56 9.07 -1.75
C ALA A 294 10.39 10.29 -2.18
N ARG A 295 11.71 10.25 -1.97
CA ARG A 295 12.60 11.35 -2.36
C ARG A 295 12.92 11.33 -3.85
N LEU A 296 13.26 10.20 -4.46
CA LEU A 296 13.74 10.14 -5.86
C LEU A 296 12.75 9.46 -6.82
N TYR A 297 12.20 8.31 -6.45
CA TYR A 297 11.24 7.60 -7.29
C TYR A 297 10.10 7.09 -6.43
N ALA A 298 8.91 7.70 -6.54
CA ALA A 298 7.78 7.21 -5.76
C ALA A 298 7.30 5.86 -6.30
N VAL A 299 7.11 5.76 -7.62
CA VAL A 299 6.88 4.48 -8.31
C VAL A 299 7.79 4.38 -9.53
N GLN A 300 8.39 3.22 -9.75
CA GLN A 300 9.11 2.91 -10.99
C GLN A 300 8.69 1.53 -11.51
N ALA A 301 8.57 1.40 -12.82
CA ALA A 301 8.25 0.14 -13.46
C ALA A 301 9.09 -0.09 -14.72
N ARG A 302 9.46 -1.35 -14.96
CA ARG A 302 10.01 -1.79 -16.25
C ARG A 302 9.54 -3.21 -16.58
N SER A 303 9.55 -3.51 -17.87
CA SER A 303 9.35 -4.84 -18.43
C SER A 303 8.14 -5.55 -17.82
N GLY A 304 6.92 -5.26 -18.25
CA GLY A 304 5.73 -5.89 -17.69
C GLY A 304 4.46 -5.45 -18.38
N ALA A 305 3.33 -5.99 -17.96
CA ALA A 305 2.02 -5.59 -18.47
C ALA A 305 0.96 -5.46 -17.37
N GLY A 306 -0.02 -4.57 -17.55
CA GLY A 306 -1.17 -4.48 -16.64
C GLY A 306 -0.80 -3.95 -15.25
N LEU A 307 -0.40 -2.68 -15.18
CA LEU A 307 -0.22 -1.99 -13.89
C LEU A 307 -1.31 -0.93 -13.74
N PHE A 308 -2.13 -1.04 -12.70
CA PHE A 308 -3.33 -0.22 -12.51
C PHE A 308 -3.19 0.65 -11.27
N PHE A 309 -3.33 1.96 -11.43
CA PHE A 309 -3.39 2.93 -10.35
C PHE A 309 -4.83 3.41 -10.16
N GLU A 310 -5.41 3.07 -9.02
CA GLU A 310 -6.84 3.21 -8.75
C GLU A 310 -7.14 3.63 -7.30
N GLY A 311 -8.43 3.83 -7.02
CA GLY A 311 -8.93 4.00 -5.65
C GLY A 311 -8.57 5.32 -4.98
N GLY A 312 -8.15 6.35 -5.74
CA GLY A 312 -7.71 7.62 -5.19
C GLY A 312 -6.30 7.55 -4.58
N SER A 313 -5.41 6.75 -5.18
CA SER A 313 -4.03 6.68 -4.73
C SER A 313 -3.34 8.04 -4.88
N LYS A 314 -2.49 8.43 -3.93
CA LYS A 314 -1.66 9.63 -3.99
C LYS A 314 -0.18 9.24 -4.13
N ILE A 315 0.49 9.82 -5.12
CA ILE A 315 1.90 9.59 -5.43
C ILE A 315 2.60 10.96 -5.38
N THR A 316 3.67 11.07 -4.59
CA THR A 316 4.38 12.35 -4.38
C THR A 316 5.88 12.16 -4.23
N ASN A 317 6.64 13.20 -4.59
CA ASN A 317 8.09 13.17 -4.54
C ASN A 317 8.72 14.49 -4.06
N THR A 318 9.62 14.44 -3.07
CA THR A 318 10.21 15.67 -2.52
C THR A 318 11.50 16.17 -3.20
N ASP A 319 12.09 15.43 -4.14
CA ASP A 319 13.19 15.93 -4.98
C ASP A 319 12.61 16.55 -6.24
N PHE A 320 12.29 17.84 -6.15
CA PHE A 320 11.65 18.57 -7.24
C PHE A 320 12.54 18.72 -8.49
N GLN A 321 13.85 18.51 -8.42
CA GLN A 321 14.69 18.71 -9.61
C GLN A 321 14.88 17.41 -10.39
N THR A 322 15.12 16.31 -9.68
CA THR A 322 15.56 15.04 -10.28
C THR A 322 14.64 13.87 -9.96
N GLY A 323 13.64 14.08 -9.10
CA GLY A 323 12.72 13.05 -8.68
C GLY A 323 11.54 12.85 -9.63
N PHE A 324 10.97 11.65 -9.56
CA PHE A 324 9.84 11.21 -10.38
C PHE A 324 8.70 10.71 -9.50
N GLY A 325 7.48 11.11 -9.85
CA GLY A 325 6.27 10.50 -9.31
C GLY A 325 6.16 9.06 -9.80
N VAL A 326 5.96 8.87 -11.10
CA VAL A 326 5.93 7.55 -11.75
C VAL A 326 6.89 7.50 -12.92
N ALA A 327 7.85 6.59 -12.89
CA ALA A 327 8.83 6.38 -13.96
C ALA A 327 8.62 5.02 -14.66
N LEU A 328 8.28 5.04 -15.95
CA LEU A 328 8.10 3.88 -16.82
C LEU A 328 9.32 3.76 -17.74
N ARG A 329 10.25 2.85 -17.41
CA ARG A 329 11.60 2.82 -17.98
C ARG A 329 11.82 1.64 -18.94
N GLY A 330 10.88 1.49 -19.88
CA GLY A 330 10.94 0.55 -21.00
C GLY A 330 10.20 -0.77 -20.79
N ASP A 331 9.74 -1.36 -21.90
CA ASP A 331 9.02 -2.63 -22.00
C ASP A 331 7.73 -2.77 -21.16
N ASN A 332 7.20 -1.64 -20.67
CA ASN A 332 5.90 -1.60 -20.00
C ASN A 332 4.76 -1.67 -21.03
N GLY A 333 3.66 -2.35 -20.70
CA GLY A 333 2.43 -2.37 -21.50
C GLY A 333 1.20 -2.32 -20.62
N GLY A 334 0.08 -1.79 -21.13
CA GLY A 334 -1.16 -1.66 -20.39
C GLY A 334 -1.01 -1.01 -19.00
N VAL A 335 -0.26 0.09 -18.88
CA VAL A 335 -0.19 0.85 -17.63
C VAL A 335 -1.35 1.85 -17.59
N VAL A 336 -2.18 1.79 -16.56
CA VAL A 336 -3.43 2.55 -16.47
C VAL A 336 -3.47 3.40 -15.21
N PHE A 337 -3.67 4.70 -15.38
CA PHE A 337 -3.88 5.68 -14.33
C PHE A 337 -5.36 6.09 -14.35
N ASN A 338 -6.18 5.52 -13.48
CA ASN A 338 -7.62 5.77 -13.53
C ASN A 338 -8.07 6.80 -12.49
N SER A 339 -7.80 6.53 -11.21
CA SER A 339 -8.17 7.39 -10.07
C SER A 339 -6.96 7.54 -9.17
N VAL A 340 -6.09 8.48 -9.55
CA VAL A 340 -4.77 8.66 -8.93
C VAL A 340 -4.33 10.11 -9.08
N ASP A 341 -3.78 10.65 -8.00
CA ASP A 341 -3.15 11.97 -7.96
C ASP A 341 -1.63 11.79 -7.92
N VAL A 342 -0.96 12.22 -8.99
CA VAL A 342 0.50 12.30 -9.06
C VAL A 342 0.89 13.76 -8.87
N ILE A 343 1.28 14.11 -7.65
CA ILE A 343 1.35 15.52 -7.24
C ILE A 343 2.62 15.88 -6.48
N ASP A 344 3.03 17.14 -6.62
CA ASP A 344 4.21 17.71 -5.97
C ASP A 344 5.42 16.81 -6.22
N CYS A 345 5.86 16.74 -7.48
CA CYS A 345 6.95 15.87 -7.92
C CYS A 345 7.99 16.68 -8.69
N GLY A 346 9.18 16.12 -8.92
CA GLY A 346 10.07 16.71 -9.92
C GLY A 346 9.46 16.62 -11.32
N THR A 347 9.33 15.41 -11.83
CA THR A 347 8.48 15.10 -13.00
C THR A 347 7.35 14.20 -12.54
N GLY A 348 6.10 14.50 -12.93
CA GLY A 348 4.94 13.71 -12.52
C GLY A 348 5.03 12.27 -13.05
N ILE A 349 4.88 12.11 -14.36
CA ILE A 349 4.97 10.83 -15.07
C ILE A 349 6.09 10.93 -16.11
N TYR A 350 7.02 9.98 -16.09
CA TYR A 350 8.21 9.97 -16.93
C TYR A 350 8.32 8.66 -17.70
N LEU A 351 8.50 8.75 -19.02
CA LEU A 351 8.64 7.61 -19.92
C LEU A 351 10.03 7.65 -20.56
N SER A 352 10.78 6.55 -20.39
CA SER A 352 12.11 6.32 -20.97
C SER A 352 12.28 4.87 -21.40
N VAL A 353 13.45 4.55 -21.96
CA VAL A 353 13.89 3.19 -22.36
C VAL A 353 15.29 2.86 -21.83
N ASP A 354 15.70 3.53 -20.76
CA ASP A 354 17.05 3.45 -20.22
C ASP A 354 17.27 2.28 -19.26
N LEU A 355 16.20 1.63 -18.75
CA LEU A 355 16.30 0.37 -18.00
C LEU A 355 15.92 -0.89 -18.79
N ALA A 356 15.26 -0.72 -19.93
CA ALA A 356 14.84 -1.80 -20.83
C ALA A 356 14.69 -1.24 -22.26
N THR A 357 15.12 -2.00 -23.27
CA THR A 357 15.33 -1.46 -24.63
C THR A 357 14.06 -1.28 -25.44
N GLY A 358 12.95 -1.94 -25.09
CA GLY A 358 11.68 -1.72 -25.77
C GLY A 358 10.92 -0.53 -25.22
N ILE A 359 10.08 0.06 -26.07
CA ILE A 359 9.24 1.21 -25.72
C ILE A 359 8.16 0.84 -24.69
N ASN A 360 7.61 1.84 -24.01
CA ASN A 360 6.39 1.68 -23.23
C ASN A 360 5.19 1.57 -24.19
N ARG A 361 4.66 0.36 -24.39
CA ARG A 361 3.70 0.01 -25.45
C ARG A 361 2.36 0.71 -25.29
N GLU A 362 1.74 0.65 -24.11
CA GLU A 362 0.47 1.33 -23.82
C GLU A 362 0.50 1.98 -22.43
N THR A 363 0.28 3.30 -22.40
CA THR A 363 0.13 4.09 -21.18
C THR A 363 -1.16 4.90 -21.29
N LEU A 364 -2.07 4.71 -20.34
CA LEU A 364 -3.44 5.24 -20.40
C LEU A 364 -3.75 6.05 -19.13
N LEU A 365 -4.10 7.32 -19.28
CA LEU A 365 -4.51 8.21 -18.21
C LEU A 365 -6.01 8.52 -18.38
N GLY A 366 -6.78 8.27 -17.33
CA GLY A 366 -8.22 8.43 -17.28
C GLY A 366 -8.66 9.76 -16.68
N LYS A 367 -9.98 9.92 -16.59
CA LYS A 367 -10.64 11.18 -16.22
C LYS A 367 -10.41 11.59 -14.76
N PHE A 368 -10.20 10.62 -13.88
CA PHE A 368 -9.93 10.88 -12.46
C PHE A 368 -8.44 10.81 -12.13
N CYS A 369 -7.59 10.90 -13.16
CA CYS A 369 -6.16 11.09 -12.99
C CYS A 369 -5.84 12.58 -12.95
N THR A 370 -5.10 12.99 -11.93
CA THR A 370 -4.53 14.32 -11.79
C THR A 370 -3.02 14.22 -11.82
N VAL A 371 -2.36 15.05 -12.62
CA VAL A 371 -0.92 15.27 -12.55
C VAL A 371 -0.70 16.76 -12.33
N ASP A 372 -0.25 17.13 -11.13
CA ASP A 372 -0.22 18.53 -10.69
C ASP A 372 1.04 18.88 -9.91
N GLY A 373 1.45 20.15 -9.96
CA GLY A 373 2.55 20.67 -9.15
C GLY A 373 3.91 20.06 -9.47
N SER A 374 4.13 19.56 -10.69
CA SER A 374 5.46 19.09 -11.09
C SER A 374 6.40 20.27 -11.27
N TYR A 375 7.62 20.23 -10.73
CA TYR A 375 8.61 21.29 -10.97
C TYR A 375 9.15 21.28 -12.42
N ASN A 376 9.25 20.10 -13.02
CA ASN A 376 9.48 19.89 -14.45
C ASN A 376 8.13 19.70 -15.16
N SER A 377 8.07 18.82 -16.17
CA SER A 377 6.80 18.56 -16.87
C SER A 377 5.92 17.60 -16.06
N ASN A 378 4.59 17.75 -16.19
CA ASN A 378 3.67 16.79 -15.59
C ASN A 378 3.82 15.42 -16.22
N LEU A 379 3.85 15.36 -17.55
CA LEU A 379 4.18 14.16 -18.31
C LEU A 379 5.36 14.45 -19.22
N TYR A 380 6.41 13.63 -19.13
CA TYR A 380 7.60 13.74 -19.96
C TYR A 380 7.91 12.42 -20.67
N CYS A 381 8.14 12.49 -21.97
CA CYS A 381 8.54 11.35 -22.80
C CYS A 381 9.88 11.63 -23.48
N GLU A 382 10.84 10.74 -23.23
CA GLU A 382 12.10 10.73 -23.98
C GLU A 382 11.93 10.27 -25.43
N THR A 383 12.97 10.42 -26.22
CA THR A 383 13.06 9.87 -27.58
C THR A 383 12.76 8.37 -27.58
N ASN A 384 11.89 7.93 -28.49
CA ASN A 384 11.48 6.52 -28.65
C ASN A 384 11.02 5.86 -27.35
N SER A 385 10.27 6.57 -26.51
CA SER A 385 9.89 6.06 -25.19
C SER A 385 8.49 5.49 -25.10
N TYR A 386 7.60 5.78 -26.05
CA TYR A 386 6.22 5.31 -26.00
C TYR A 386 5.71 4.78 -27.34
N GLY A 387 4.77 3.84 -27.29
CA GLY A 387 3.96 3.38 -28.42
C GLY A 387 2.63 4.13 -28.46
N HIS A 388 1.69 3.79 -27.58
CA HIS A 388 0.42 4.48 -27.43
C HIS A 388 0.36 5.20 -26.09
N LEU A 389 0.20 6.53 -26.13
CA LEU A 389 -0.04 7.36 -24.96
C LEU A 389 -1.43 7.97 -25.05
N GLY A 390 -2.38 7.44 -24.28
CA GLY A 390 -3.75 7.92 -24.25
C GLY A 390 -4.04 8.70 -22.98
N CYS A 391 -4.55 9.91 -23.10
CA CYS A 391 -5.00 10.77 -22.01
C CYS A 391 -6.45 11.17 -22.27
N VAL A 392 -7.37 10.76 -21.40
CA VAL A 392 -8.81 11.01 -21.58
C VAL A 392 -9.39 11.62 -20.33
N GLY A 393 -9.78 12.89 -20.38
CA GLY A 393 -10.36 13.59 -19.25
C GLY A 393 -9.37 13.97 -18.15
N THR A 394 -8.08 13.71 -18.34
CA THR A 394 -7.02 13.90 -17.35
C THR A 394 -6.75 15.37 -17.06
N TRP A 395 -6.40 15.66 -15.81
CA TRP A 395 -6.03 17.01 -15.37
C TRP A 395 -4.51 17.16 -15.31
N PHE A 396 -3.96 18.10 -16.08
CA PHE A 396 -2.54 18.46 -16.08
C PHE A 396 -2.39 19.92 -15.65
N ALA A 397 -1.86 20.16 -14.45
CA ALA A 397 -1.75 21.52 -13.94
C ALA A 397 -0.42 21.86 -13.28
N SER A 398 -0.16 23.16 -13.20
CA SER A 398 0.90 23.74 -12.38
C SER A 398 2.29 23.15 -12.63
N ALA A 399 2.58 22.70 -13.85
CA ALA A 399 3.93 22.30 -14.23
C ALA A 399 4.84 23.54 -14.24
N GLY A 400 5.98 23.45 -13.57
CA GLY A 400 6.96 24.52 -13.47
C GLY A 400 6.70 25.52 -12.37
N ASP A 401 7.73 26.33 -12.12
CA ASP A 401 7.68 27.48 -11.24
C ASP A 401 8.42 28.69 -11.86
N ASN A 402 8.79 29.67 -11.05
CA ASN A 402 9.53 30.83 -11.56
C ASN A 402 11.00 30.49 -11.89
N ALA A 403 11.54 29.39 -11.39
CA ALA A 403 12.88 28.90 -11.71
C ALA A 403 12.87 28.00 -12.96
N ASN A 404 11.82 27.19 -13.15
CA ASN A 404 11.62 26.35 -14.32
C ASN A 404 10.40 26.78 -15.14
N GLN A 405 10.64 27.72 -16.06
CA GLN A 405 9.59 28.38 -16.83
C GLN A 405 9.23 27.66 -18.13
N ASP A 406 9.89 26.53 -18.43
CA ASP A 406 9.71 25.72 -19.64
C ASP A 406 8.90 24.44 -19.43
N ALA A 407 8.63 24.12 -18.17
CA ALA A 407 7.84 22.97 -17.78
C ALA A 407 6.41 23.04 -18.36
N VAL A 408 6.00 21.96 -19.02
CA VAL A 408 4.71 21.88 -19.73
C VAL A 408 3.83 20.78 -19.12
N GLY A 409 2.54 20.78 -19.45
CA GLY A 409 1.64 19.68 -19.08
C GLY A 409 2.09 18.35 -19.69
N ILE A 410 2.27 18.29 -21.01
CA ILE A 410 2.78 17.12 -21.73
C ILE A 410 3.97 17.52 -22.58
N ASN A 411 5.12 16.86 -22.38
CA ASN A 411 6.36 17.09 -23.11
C ASN A 411 6.79 15.82 -23.86
N ILE A 412 6.68 15.84 -25.18
CA ILE A 412 7.29 14.83 -26.04
C ILE A 412 8.62 15.39 -26.53
N ALA A 413 9.70 15.11 -25.80
CA ALA A 413 10.94 15.88 -25.92
C ALA A 413 11.77 15.58 -27.18
N GLY A 414 11.59 14.40 -27.79
CA GLY A 414 12.37 13.98 -28.96
C GLY A 414 11.59 13.14 -29.96
N ALA A 415 12.32 12.67 -30.98
CA ALA A 415 11.78 11.81 -32.04
C ALA A 415 11.09 10.58 -31.47
N GLN A 416 10.01 10.16 -32.10
CA GLN A 416 9.31 8.93 -31.73
C GLN A 416 9.27 7.98 -32.92
N LEU A 417 8.93 6.73 -32.65
CA LEU A 417 8.72 5.76 -33.72
C LEU A 417 7.50 6.17 -34.56
N VAL A 418 7.46 5.75 -35.82
CA VAL A 418 6.36 6.09 -36.75
C VAL A 418 5.00 5.61 -36.23
N GLN A 419 4.98 4.52 -35.47
CA GLN A 419 3.78 3.96 -34.84
C GLN A 419 3.41 4.63 -33.51
N SER A 420 4.24 5.57 -33.02
CA SER A 420 3.99 6.25 -31.75
C SER A 420 2.89 7.29 -31.92
N ASN A 421 1.84 7.16 -31.11
CA ASN A 421 0.67 8.03 -31.16
C ASN A 421 0.30 8.56 -29.78
N LEU A 422 0.16 9.88 -29.71
CA LEU A 422 -0.37 10.60 -28.56
C LEU A 422 -1.86 10.92 -28.80
N ASP A 423 -2.74 10.41 -27.95
CA ASP A 423 -4.18 10.71 -28.00
C ASP A 423 -4.60 11.49 -26.75
N VAL A 424 -4.93 12.77 -26.90
CA VAL A 424 -5.32 13.67 -25.81
C VAL A 424 -6.74 14.16 -26.03
N LYS A 425 -7.67 13.66 -25.21
CA LYS A 425 -9.11 13.87 -25.39
C LYS A 425 -9.76 14.41 -24.14
N SER A 426 -10.47 15.53 -24.27
CA SER A 426 -11.24 16.11 -23.15
C SER A 426 -10.43 16.40 -21.88
N CYS A 427 -9.11 16.56 -22.01
CA CYS A 427 -8.22 16.85 -20.90
C CYS A 427 -8.26 18.34 -20.51
N TYR A 428 -7.80 18.62 -19.30
CA TYR A 428 -7.69 19.97 -18.75
C TYR A 428 -6.22 20.32 -18.55
N PHE A 429 -5.77 21.41 -19.16
CA PHE A 429 -4.44 21.97 -19.01
C PHE A 429 -4.55 23.32 -18.34
N PHE A 430 -4.03 23.43 -17.12
CA PHE A 430 -4.23 24.63 -16.31
C PHE A 430 -2.94 25.14 -15.65
N ASN A 431 -2.67 26.44 -15.80
CA ASN A 431 -1.61 27.12 -15.03
C ASN A 431 -0.21 26.50 -15.16
N ASN A 432 0.11 25.84 -16.27
CA ASN A 432 1.47 25.41 -16.55
C ASN A 432 2.33 26.65 -16.85
N LYS A 433 3.55 26.72 -16.31
CA LYS A 433 4.47 27.84 -16.53
C LYS A 433 4.94 27.90 -17.98
N GLY A 434 5.41 26.77 -18.50
CA GLY A 434 5.48 26.52 -19.92
C GLY A 434 4.10 26.17 -20.46
N GLY A 435 4.01 25.27 -21.43
CA GLY A 435 2.83 25.10 -22.26
C GLY A 435 1.83 24.09 -21.74
N GLY A 436 0.74 23.92 -22.48
CA GLY A 436 -0.12 22.75 -22.29
C GLY A 436 0.57 21.50 -22.82
N ILE A 437 0.83 21.49 -24.13
CA ILE A 437 1.47 20.38 -24.85
C ILE A 437 2.63 20.93 -25.68
N SER A 438 3.80 20.28 -25.59
CA SER A 438 4.95 20.51 -26.47
C SER A 438 5.40 19.20 -27.10
N MET A 439 5.45 19.15 -28.42
CA MET A 439 5.80 17.94 -29.18
C MET A 439 6.98 18.17 -30.12
N SER A 440 8.02 17.35 -29.97
CA SER A 440 9.19 17.33 -30.86
C SER A 440 9.21 16.15 -31.82
N GLY A 441 8.29 15.18 -31.71
CA GLY A 441 8.16 14.08 -32.65
C GLY A 441 6.92 13.20 -32.43
N GLY A 442 6.61 12.36 -33.42
CA GLY A 442 5.49 11.41 -33.39
C GLY A 442 4.20 11.93 -34.02
N THR A 443 3.12 11.17 -33.85
CA THR A 443 1.76 11.49 -34.32
C THR A 443 0.84 11.86 -33.16
N ALA A 444 -0.21 12.65 -33.42
CA ALA A 444 -1.13 13.04 -32.36
C ALA A 444 -2.58 13.32 -32.78
N SER A 445 -3.48 13.04 -31.85
CA SER A 445 -4.89 13.46 -31.86
C SER A 445 -5.15 14.30 -30.60
N ILE A 446 -5.40 15.59 -30.77
CA ILE A 446 -5.61 16.57 -29.69
C ILE A 446 -7.02 17.13 -29.84
N VAL A 447 -7.98 16.53 -29.13
CA VAL A 447 -9.42 16.73 -29.38
C VAL A 447 -10.19 17.15 -28.12
N GLY A 448 -10.97 18.23 -28.21
CA GLY A 448 -11.94 18.57 -27.17
C GLY A 448 -11.33 19.04 -25.84
N ASN A 449 -10.06 19.44 -25.82
CA ASN A 449 -9.35 19.77 -24.59
C ASN A 449 -9.58 21.22 -24.16
N THR A 450 -9.43 21.49 -22.87
CA THR A 450 -9.45 22.86 -22.32
C THR A 450 -8.03 23.28 -21.94
N PHE A 451 -7.57 24.40 -22.49
CA PHE A 451 -6.31 25.04 -22.13
C PHE A 451 -6.59 26.40 -21.53
N ARG A 452 -6.14 26.62 -20.29
CA ARG A 452 -6.34 27.88 -19.58
C ARG A 452 -5.10 28.29 -18.79
N GLN A 453 -4.67 29.54 -18.94
CA GLN A 453 -3.57 30.10 -18.16
C GLN A 453 -2.23 29.35 -18.28
N ASN A 454 -2.02 28.64 -19.39
CA ASN A 454 -0.73 28.01 -19.67
C ASN A 454 0.21 29.02 -20.34
N GLY A 455 1.51 28.84 -20.20
CA GLY A 455 2.53 29.63 -20.91
C GLY A 455 2.80 30.97 -20.24
N THR A 456 2.64 31.06 -18.92
CA THR A 456 2.86 32.30 -18.15
C THR A 456 4.34 32.62 -17.92
N GLY A 457 5.22 31.65 -18.16
CA GLY A 457 6.66 31.77 -18.08
C GLY A 457 7.30 32.57 -19.22
N LEU A 458 8.58 32.89 -19.03
CA LEU A 458 9.51 33.53 -19.97
C LEU A 458 10.30 32.49 -20.79
N GLY A 459 10.02 31.19 -20.69
CA GLY A 459 10.71 30.13 -21.43
C GLY A 459 10.29 29.99 -22.91
N PHE A 460 10.74 28.96 -23.62
CA PHE A 460 10.26 28.55 -24.95
C PHE A 460 8.87 27.90 -24.93
N GLY A 461 8.43 27.38 -23.78
CA GLY A 461 7.15 26.68 -23.63
C GLY A 461 5.88 27.55 -23.66
N ARG A 462 5.81 28.70 -24.33
CA ARG A 462 4.72 29.69 -24.08
C ARG A 462 3.40 29.42 -24.81
N HIS A 463 3.16 28.20 -25.26
CA HIS A 463 2.04 27.86 -26.14
C HIS A 463 1.06 26.92 -25.48
N ALA A 464 -0.23 27.02 -25.82
CA ALA A 464 -1.18 25.99 -25.37
C ALA A 464 -0.81 24.64 -26.01
N ILE A 465 -0.57 24.65 -27.32
CA ILE A 465 -0.06 23.53 -28.09
C ILE A 465 1.10 24.01 -28.97
N ALA A 466 2.25 23.34 -28.89
CA ALA A 466 3.40 23.59 -29.77
C ALA A 466 3.85 22.31 -30.46
N LEU A 467 3.89 22.35 -31.80
CA LEU A 467 4.53 21.34 -32.64
C LEU A 467 5.91 21.90 -33.05
N GLN A 468 6.98 21.36 -32.48
CA GLN A 468 8.29 22.00 -32.43
C GLN A 468 9.17 21.73 -33.65
N ASN A 469 9.17 20.49 -34.15
CA ASN A 469 10.20 20.02 -35.10
C ASN A 469 9.58 19.21 -36.26
N ALA A 470 10.34 19.05 -37.35
CA ALA A 470 9.94 18.32 -38.55
C ALA A 470 9.64 16.82 -38.36
N GLN A 471 9.96 16.26 -37.19
CA GLN A 471 9.66 14.87 -36.83
C GLN A 471 8.23 14.69 -36.31
N VAL A 472 7.48 15.79 -36.18
CA VAL A 472 6.05 15.78 -35.89
C VAL A 472 5.29 15.71 -37.21
N SER A 473 4.39 14.74 -37.34
CA SER A 473 3.53 14.55 -38.52
C SER A 473 2.21 13.91 -38.17
N ASP A 474 1.23 13.98 -39.07
CA ASP A 474 -0.09 13.37 -38.96
C ASP A 474 -0.82 13.79 -37.67
N VAL A 475 -0.90 15.11 -37.46
CA VAL A 475 -1.48 15.70 -36.26
C VAL A 475 -2.88 16.26 -36.51
N LEU A 476 -3.85 15.86 -35.68
CA LEU A 476 -5.19 16.43 -35.62
C LEU A 476 -5.33 17.31 -34.37
N ILE A 477 -5.70 18.58 -34.55
CA ILE A 477 -6.03 19.52 -33.47
C ILE A 477 -7.44 20.03 -33.71
N THR A 478 -8.42 19.56 -32.94
CA THR A 478 -9.81 19.98 -33.15
C THR A 478 -10.66 20.11 -31.89
N ASP A 479 -11.70 20.94 -31.97
CA ASP A 479 -12.69 21.17 -30.92
C ASP A 479 -12.10 21.60 -29.56
N ASN A 480 -10.89 22.16 -29.54
CA ASN A 480 -10.25 22.59 -28.30
C ASN A 480 -10.72 24.00 -27.88
N HIS A 481 -10.79 24.24 -26.57
CA HIS A 481 -11.05 25.55 -25.98
C HIS A 481 -9.77 26.10 -25.36
N ILE A 482 -9.17 27.09 -26.02
CA ILE A 482 -7.88 27.69 -25.65
C ILE A 482 -8.11 29.13 -25.22
N THR A 483 -7.84 29.44 -23.95
CA THR A 483 -8.06 30.77 -23.38
C THR A 483 -6.93 31.24 -22.49
N ALA A 484 -6.60 32.53 -22.56
CA ALA A 484 -5.64 33.18 -21.67
C ALA A 484 -4.30 32.43 -21.62
N THR A 485 -3.81 31.97 -22.76
CA THR A 485 -2.55 31.23 -22.87
C THR A 485 -1.44 32.12 -23.43
N GLY A 486 -0.22 31.88 -22.97
CA GLY A 486 0.97 32.61 -23.38
C GLY A 486 1.22 33.88 -22.59
N ASN A 487 2.48 34.33 -22.64
CA ASN A 487 2.94 35.59 -22.08
C ASN A 487 3.02 36.68 -23.17
N ALA A 488 2.86 37.94 -22.76
CA ALA A 488 2.89 39.14 -23.59
C ALA A 488 4.04 39.10 -24.61
N GLY A 489 3.68 39.12 -25.90
CA GLY A 489 4.63 39.30 -27.01
C GLY A 489 5.29 38.05 -27.59
N VAL A 490 5.12 36.84 -27.01
CA VAL A 490 5.79 35.62 -27.55
C VAL A 490 4.90 34.37 -27.57
N GLY A 491 3.86 34.27 -26.71
CA GLY A 491 3.04 33.06 -26.61
C GLY A 491 1.84 33.01 -27.57
N SER A 492 1.74 31.94 -28.36
CA SER A 492 0.58 31.67 -29.23
C SER A 492 -0.36 30.63 -28.63
N GLY A 493 -1.65 30.65 -29.00
CA GLY A 493 -2.57 29.56 -28.67
C GLY A 493 -2.06 28.24 -29.25
N ILE A 494 -1.89 28.21 -30.57
CA ILE A 494 -1.31 27.06 -31.30
C ILE A 494 -0.08 27.54 -32.07
N LEU A 495 1.06 26.87 -31.89
CA LEU A 495 2.28 27.05 -32.67
C LEU A 495 2.56 25.81 -33.52
N ILE A 496 2.75 26.03 -34.81
CA ILE A 496 3.26 25.05 -35.76
C ILE A 496 4.60 25.57 -36.29
N ASN A 497 5.71 24.93 -35.93
CA ASN A 497 7.04 25.35 -36.37
C ASN A 497 7.36 24.90 -37.80
N ILE A 498 8.44 25.47 -38.33
CA ILE A 498 8.98 25.13 -39.63
C ILE A 498 9.32 23.64 -39.74
N GLY A 499 8.95 23.04 -40.87
CA GLY A 499 9.20 21.63 -41.17
C GLY A 499 8.15 20.66 -40.64
N VAL A 500 7.22 21.08 -39.77
CA VAL A 500 6.05 20.26 -39.41
C VAL A 500 5.14 20.13 -40.62
N ASN A 501 4.78 18.90 -40.99
CA ASN A 501 3.96 18.56 -42.16
C ASN A 501 2.77 17.69 -41.76
N ASN A 502 1.77 17.58 -42.65
CA ASN A 502 0.59 16.71 -42.49
C ASN A 502 -0.16 16.97 -41.19
N TYR A 503 -0.86 18.09 -41.11
CA TYR A 503 -1.66 18.39 -39.92
C TYR A 503 -2.99 19.07 -40.28
N ILE A 504 -3.95 18.91 -39.38
CA ILE A 504 -5.29 19.47 -39.47
C ILE A 504 -5.56 20.27 -38.19
N VAL A 505 -5.85 21.57 -38.34
CA VAL A 505 -6.28 22.43 -37.24
C VAL A 505 -7.66 22.98 -37.56
N THR A 506 -8.70 22.47 -36.89
CA THR A 506 -10.09 22.83 -37.20
C THR A 506 -10.97 22.98 -35.97
N ASN A 507 -12.01 23.84 -36.04
CA ASN A 507 -13.01 23.99 -34.98
C ASN A 507 -12.49 24.33 -33.57
N ASN A 508 -11.28 24.88 -33.46
CA ASN A 508 -10.75 25.30 -32.16
C ASN A 508 -11.26 26.70 -31.79
N LEU A 509 -11.71 26.87 -30.55
CA LEU A 509 -12.01 28.17 -29.97
C LEU A 509 -10.75 28.73 -29.30
N VAL A 510 -10.07 29.66 -29.96
CA VAL A 510 -8.85 30.29 -29.44
C VAL A 510 -9.12 31.75 -29.10
N ARG A 511 -9.00 32.12 -27.82
CA ARG A 511 -9.23 33.49 -27.33
C ARG A 511 -8.10 33.96 -26.43
N ALA A 512 -7.77 35.25 -26.56
CA ALA A 512 -6.85 35.95 -25.65
C ALA A 512 -5.49 35.25 -25.49
N SER A 513 -4.92 34.75 -26.60
CA SER A 513 -3.51 34.40 -26.65
C SER A 513 -2.67 35.66 -26.81
N GLN A 514 -1.61 35.82 -26.01
CA GLN A 514 -0.98 37.13 -25.86
C GLN A 514 -0.14 37.62 -27.05
N ALA A 515 0.33 36.72 -27.94
CA ALA A 515 1.00 37.10 -29.18
C ALA A 515 0.15 36.87 -30.43
N ALA A 516 -0.37 35.65 -30.58
CA ALA A 516 -1.23 35.27 -31.71
C ALA A 516 -2.14 34.09 -31.31
N ASN A 517 -3.33 34.00 -31.90
CA ASN A 517 -4.17 32.83 -31.68
C ASN A 517 -3.53 31.57 -32.32
N ILE A 518 -3.08 31.69 -33.57
CA ILE A 518 -2.39 30.62 -34.29
C ILE A 518 -1.17 31.20 -34.99
N THR A 519 0.00 30.59 -34.79
CA THR A 519 1.22 30.85 -35.55
C THR A 519 1.54 29.61 -36.36
N ASP A 520 1.40 29.71 -37.68
CA ASP A 520 1.62 28.61 -38.60
C ASP A 520 2.82 28.89 -39.52
N ASN A 521 3.95 28.25 -39.19
CA ASN A 521 5.16 28.19 -40.02
C ASN A 521 5.35 26.82 -40.69
N GLY A 522 4.35 25.94 -40.63
CA GLY A 522 4.42 24.57 -41.13
C GLY A 522 4.37 24.48 -42.65
N GLY A 523 4.70 23.30 -43.17
CA GLY A 523 4.80 23.04 -44.61
C GLY A 523 3.46 22.98 -45.36
N PRO A 524 3.47 22.64 -46.67
CA PRO A 524 2.33 22.84 -47.56
C PRO A 524 1.15 21.84 -47.40
N ASN A 525 1.37 20.67 -46.82
CA ASN A 525 0.33 19.63 -46.65
C ASN A 525 -0.49 19.86 -45.38
N LYS A 526 -1.46 20.80 -45.43
CA LYS A 526 -2.23 21.22 -44.25
C LYS A 526 -3.68 21.60 -44.56
N LEU A 527 -4.53 21.45 -43.54
CA LEU A 527 -5.85 22.09 -43.48
C LEU A 527 -5.95 22.93 -42.20
N VAL A 528 -6.09 24.23 -42.35
CA VAL A 528 -6.29 25.16 -41.22
C VAL A 528 -7.62 25.89 -41.44
N ASN A 529 -8.64 25.53 -40.67
CA ASN A 529 -9.98 26.14 -40.75
C ASN A 529 -10.56 26.33 -39.33
N ASN A 530 -10.36 27.51 -38.75
CA ASN A 530 -10.84 27.80 -37.40
C ASN A 530 -11.76 29.02 -37.39
N ASN A 531 -12.78 28.97 -36.53
CA ASN A 531 -13.66 30.10 -36.23
C ASN A 531 -12.89 31.15 -35.41
N LEU A 532 -12.01 31.90 -36.05
CA LEU A 532 -11.31 33.03 -35.45
C LEU A 532 -12.34 34.16 -35.26
N THR A 533 -12.97 34.22 -34.09
CA THR A 533 -13.70 35.43 -33.68
C THR A 533 -12.65 36.48 -33.33
N THR A 534 -12.51 37.49 -34.20
CA THR A 534 -11.66 38.68 -34.00
C THR A 534 -11.95 39.39 -32.69
#